data_AF-A0A952E4R8-F1
#
_entry.id   AF-A0A952E4R8-F1
#
_cell.length_a   1.000
_cell.length_b   1.000
_cell.length_c   1.000
_cell.angle_alpha   90.00
_cell.angle_beta   90.00
_cell.angle_gamma   90.00
#
_symmetry.space_group_name_H-M   'P 1'
#
loop_
_entity.id
_entity.type
_entity.pdbx_description
1 polymer ?
#
loop_
_entity_poly.entity_id
_entity_poly.type
_entity_poly.pdbx_seq_one_letter_code
_entity_poly.pdbx_strand_id
1 'polypeptide(L)'
;MVKKTSTKSDVDFKETVKKLEDTIEEYMVDKAPFQIPENIKELLVKIAPWLSLIGLIFGLPVILVGLGMGAILSPFAFLGGIQAGVSFGLGMIISLVVLVMQAVAIPGLFKRSAFAWKMMFYASLVTVVQNVVGFNLFGLVVGTLISWYLLFQVKSYYK
;
A
#
# COMPACT_ATOMS: atom_id res chain seq x y z
N MET A 1 -36.72 1.82 -4.98
CA MET A 1 -35.54 0.96 -4.76
C MET A 1 -34.66 1.02 -6.01
N VAL A 2 -33.59 1.81 -6.00
CA VAL A 2 -32.66 1.89 -7.14
C VAL A 2 -31.65 0.74 -7.01
N LYS A 3 -31.81 -0.31 -7.82
CA LYS A 3 -30.78 -1.34 -7.99
C LYS A 3 -29.56 -0.67 -8.63
N LYS A 4 -28.46 -0.59 -7.89
CA LYS A 4 -27.17 -0.07 -8.36
C LYS A 4 -26.62 -1.03 -9.44
N THR A 5 -26.79 -0.69 -10.70
CA THR A 5 -26.22 -1.42 -11.84
C THR A 5 -24.70 -1.26 -11.81
N SER A 6 -23.98 -2.29 -11.36
CA SER A 6 -22.53 -2.37 -11.58
C SER A 6 -22.28 -2.40 -13.08
N THR A 7 -21.58 -1.41 -13.62
CA THR A 7 -21.16 -1.37 -15.03
C THR A 7 -20.15 -2.49 -15.29
N LYS A 8 -20.17 -3.06 -16.51
CA LYS A 8 -19.34 -4.22 -16.91
C LYS A 8 -17.84 -4.03 -16.61
N SER A 9 -17.33 -2.79 -16.67
CA SER A 9 -15.95 -2.41 -16.33
C SER A 9 -15.59 -2.63 -14.86
N ASP A 10 -16.52 -2.35 -13.94
CA ASP A 10 -16.28 -2.46 -12.50
C ASP A 10 -16.22 -3.93 -12.06
N VAL A 11 -16.95 -4.79 -12.77
CA VAL A 11 -16.94 -6.24 -12.57
C VAL A 11 -15.58 -6.81 -13.01
N ASP A 12 -15.09 -6.38 -14.17
CA ASP A 12 -13.81 -6.81 -14.74
C ASP A 12 -12.60 -6.39 -13.88
N PHE A 13 -12.60 -5.16 -13.36
CA PHE A 13 -11.54 -4.69 -12.47
C PHE A 13 -11.47 -5.49 -11.17
N LYS A 14 -12.63 -5.72 -10.51
CA LYS A 14 -12.67 -6.51 -9.28
C LYS A 14 -12.22 -7.95 -9.51
N GLU A 15 -12.59 -8.53 -10.64
CA GLU A 15 -12.14 -9.88 -11.01
C GLU A 15 -10.62 -9.92 -11.22
N THR A 16 -10.07 -8.92 -11.91
CA THR A 16 -8.62 -8.81 -12.13
C THR A 16 -7.85 -8.68 -10.82
N VAL A 17 -8.31 -7.81 -9.90
CA VAL A 17 -7.69 -7.65 -8.58
C VAL A 17 -7.80 -8.93 -7.77
N LYS A 18 -8.93 -9.64 -7.84
CA LYS A 18 -9.10 -10.92 -7.17
C LYS A 18 -8.13 -11.98 -7.72
N LYS A 19 -8.00 -12.10 -9.04
CA LYS A 19 -7.01 -13.01 -9.67
C LYS A 19 -5.59 -12.69 -9.22
N LEU A 20 -5.26 -11.41 -9.11
CA LEU A 20 -3.96 -10.97 -8.60
C LEU A 20 -3.78 -11.37 -7.12
N GLU A 21 -4.78 -11.16 -6.27
CA GLU A 21 -4.78 -11.58 -4.88
C GLU A 21 -4.55 -13.10 -4.76
N ASP A 22 -5.30 -13.90 -5.51
CA ASP A 22 -5.19 -15.36 -5.53
C ASP A 22 -3.79 -15.81 -6.00
N THR A 23 -3.24 -15.16 -7.03
CA THR A 23 -1.88 -15.44 -7.54
C THR A 23 -0.82 -15.13 -6.48
N ILE A 24 -0.93 -13.98 -5.81
CA ILE A 24 0.03 -13.60 -4.77
C ILE A 24 -0.08 -14.56 -3.59
N GLU A 25 -1.28 -14.98 -3.21
CA GLU A 25 -1.49 -15.98 -2.15
C GLU A 25 -0.81 -17.31 -2.49
N GLU A 26 -0.98 -17.81 -3.72
CA GLU A 26 -0.32 -19.03 -4.19
C GLU A 26 1.21 -18.96 -4.05
N TYR A 27 1.83 -17.81 -4.38
CA TYR A 27 3.28 -17.66 -4.30
C TYR A 27 3.81 -17.31 -2.90
N MET A 28 3.07 -16.50 -2.13
CA MET A 28 3.52 -15.99 -0.82
C MET A 28 3.13 -16.90 0.35
N VAL A 29 2.14 -17.78 0.15
CA VAL A 29 1.66 -18.71 1.17
C VAL A 29 1.91 -20.13 0.70
N ASP A 30 1.36 -20.57 -0.43
CA ASP A 30 1.42 -22.01 -0.76
C ASP A 30 2.80 -22.47 -1.24
N LYS A 31 3.48 -21.64 -2.03
CA LYS A 31 4.82 -21.94 -2.60
C LYS A 31 5.97 -21.29 -1.85
N ALA A 32 5.71 -20.50 -0.82
CA ALA A 32 6.77 -19.82 -0.09
C ALA A 32 7.64 -20.85 0.68
N PRO A 33 8.98 -20.78 0.55
CA PRO A 33 9.89 -21.77 1.14
C PRO A 33 9.90 -21.73 2.67
N PHE A 34 9.44 -20.62 3.25
CA PHE A 34 9.33 -20.43 4.68
C PHE A 34 7.90 -19.99 5.00
N GLN A 35 7.32 -20.59 6.04
CA GLN A 35 6.03 -20.18 6.61
C GLN A 35 6.28 -19.59 7.98
N ILE A 36 5.60 -18.48 8.29
CA ILE A 36 5.73 -17.85 9.60
C ILE A 36 4.99 -18.72 10.63
N PRO A 37 5.66 -19.15 11.72
CA PRO A 37 5.00 -19.86 12.82
C PRO A 37 3.81 -19.09 13.40
N GLU A 38 2.77 -19.79 13.87
CA GLU A 38 1.51 -19.17 14.34
C GLU A 38 1.72 -18.14 15.46
N ASN A 39 2.63 -18.41 16.39
CA ASN A 39 2.97 -17.47 17.47
C ASN A 39 3.55 -16.15 16.93
N ILE A 40 4.34 -16.22 15.86
CA ILE A 40 4.88 -15.02 15.21
C ILE A 40 3.79 -14.34 14.38
N LYS A 41 2.94 -15.08 13.67
CA LYS A 41 1.79 -14.49 12.95
C LYS A 41 0.88 -13.71 13.91
N GLU A 42 0.57 -14.28 15.08
CA GLU A 42 -0.24 -13.60 16.08
C GLU A 42 0.46 -12.33 16.62
N LEU A 43 1.77 -12.39 16.85
CA LEU A 43 2.57 -11.21 17.23
C LEU A 43 2.52 -10.15 16.14
N LEU A 44 2.74 -10.50 14.87
CA LEU A 44 2.68 -9.59 13.72
C LEU A 44 1.33 -8.88 13.66
N VAL A 45 0.23 -9.60 13.83
CA VAL A 45 -1.13 -9.03 13.83
C VAL A 45 -1.35 -8.11 15.02
N LYS A 46 -0.77 -8.42 16.18
CA LYS A 46 -0.83 -7.54 17.37
C LYS A 46 -0.02 -6.26 17.19
N ILE A 47 1.14 -6.32 16.52
CA ILE A 47 2.00 -5.15 16.30
C ILE A 47 1.61 -4.33 15.06
N ALA A 48 0.93 -4.92 14.07
CA ALA A 48 0.58 -4.25 12.82
C ALA A 48 -0.12 -2.89 13.01
N PRO A 49 -1.14 -2.75 13.90
CA PRO A 49 -1.78 -1.45 14.13
C PRO A 49 -0.79 -0.40 14.66
N TRP A 50 0.14 -0.82 15.54
CA TRP A 50 1.16 0.05 16.11
C TRP A 50 2.21 0.45 15.09
N LEU A 51 2.65 -0.48 14.23
CA LEU A 51 3.54 -0.17 13.12
C LEU A 51 2.90 0.82 12.14
N SER A 52 1.62 0.63 11.80
CA SER A 52 0.88 1.59 10.97
C SER A 52 0.70 2.94 11.65
N LEU A 53 0.47 2.98 12.96
CA LEU A 53 0.35 4.23 13.72
C LEU A 53 1.69 4.99 13.77
N ILE A 54 2.79 4.29 14.01
CA ILE A 54 4.15 4.84 13.93
C ILE A 54 4.40 5.37 12.51
N GLY A 55 4.09 4.57 11.49
CA GLY A 55 4.20 4.97 10.09
C GLY A 55 3.40 6.24 9.79
N LEU A 56 2.20 6.40 10.36
CA LEU A 56 1.41 7.61 10.21
C LEU A 56 2.03 8.81 10.94
N ILE A 57 2.47 8.64 12.19
CA ILE A 57 3.05 9.70 13.02
C ILE A 57 4.34 10.25 12.41
N PHE A 58 5.20 9.39 11.85
CA PHE A 58 6.45 9.81 11.21
C PHE A 58 6.26 10.16 9.73
N GLY A 59 5.41 9.43 9.02
CA GLY A 59 5.14 9.64 7.60
C GLY A 59 4.42 10.95 7.32
N LEU A 60 3.47 11.36 8.16
CA LEU A 60 2.71 12.59 7.97
C LEU A 60 3.63 13.84 7.97
N PRO A 61 4.49 14.07 8.99
CA PRO A 61 5.46 15.17 8.96
C PRO A 61 6.40 15.11 7.75
N VAL A 62 6.90 13.93 7.39
CA VAL A 62 7.79 13.77 6.22
C VAL A 62 7.09 14.20 4.93
N ILE A 63 5.84 13.78 4.74
CA ILE A 63 5.04 14.18 3.57
C ILE A 63 4.74 15.68 3.60
N LEU A 64 4.40 16.25 4.75
CA LEU A 64 4.12 17.69 4.87
C LEU A 64 5.37 18.55 4.61
N VAL A 65 6.53 18.14 5.13
CA VAL A 65 7.81 18.78 4.83
C VAL A 65 8.14 18.63 3.35
N GLY A 66 7.95 17.44 2.78
CA GLY A 66 8.12 17.19 1.34
C GLY A 66 7.25 18.11 0.50
N LEU A 67 5.98 18.30 0.87
CA LEU A 67 5.05 19.21 0.19
C LEU A 67 5.48 20.67 0.33
N GLY A 68 5.87 21.11 1.53
CA GLY A 68 6.32 22.48 1.78
C GLY A 68 7.62 22.80 1.04
N MET A 69 8.63 21.94 1.16
CA MET A 69 9.87 22.04 0.38
C MET A 69 9.60 21.93 -1.11
N GLY A 70 8.69 21.05 -1.50
CA GLY A 70 8.28 20.85 -2.88
C GLY A 70 7.66 22.09 -3.51
N ALA A 71 6.83 22.83 -2.78
CA ALA A 71 6.28 24.09 -3.24
C ALA A 71 7.40 25.13 -3.49
N ILE A 72 8.35 25.25 -2.57
CA ILE A 72 9.48 26.18 -2.66
C ILE A 72 10.44 25.80 -3.79
N LEU A 73 10.75 24.50 -3.91
CA LEU A 73 11.71 23.98 -4.88
C LEU A 73 11.09 23.73 -6.26
N SER A 74 9.76 23.74 -6.39
CA SER A 74 9.07 23.47 -7.65
C SER A 74 9.57 24.33 -8.83
N PRO A 75 9.82 25.65 -8.71
CA PRO A 75 10.31 26.44 -9.84
C PRO A 75 11.71 26.00 -10.30
N PHE A 76 12.53 25.52 -9.37
CA PHE A 76 13.87 25.02 -9.65
C PHE A 76 13.85 23.58 -10.17
N ALA A 77 12.89 22.76 -9.76
CA ALA A 77 12.71 21.40 -10.27
C ALA A 77 12.38 21.37 -11.77
N PHE A 78 11.67 22.39 -12.27
CA PHE A 78 11.41 22.55 -13.71
C PHE A 78 12.68 22.88 -14.52
N LEU A 79 13.77 23.35 -13.88
CA LEU A 79 15.07 23.53 -14.55
C LEU A 79 15.70 22.18 -14.94
N GLY A 80 15.37 21.11 -14.21
CA GLY A 80 15.71 19.72 -14.56
C GLY A 80 14.80 19.10 -15.62
N GLY A 81 13.86 19.88 -16.18
CA GLY A 81 12.88 19.46 -17.17
C GLY A 81 11.46 19.27 -16.60
N ILE A 82 10.45 19.39 -17.47
CA ILE A 82 9.03 19.26 -17.12
C ILE A 82 8.74 17.90 -16.46
N GLN A 83 9.38 16.85 -16.94
CA GLN A 83 9.23 15.50 -16.42
C GLN A 83 9.63 15.42 -14.93
N ALA A 84 10.74 16.05 -14.53
CA ALA A 84 11.22 16.00 -13.15
C ALA A 84 10.24 16.69 -12.19
N GLY A 85 9.72 17.87 -12.55
CA GLY A 85 8.74 18.60 -11.76
C GLY A 85 7.41 17.85 -11.61
N VAL A 86 6.89 17.28 -12.72
CA VAL A 86 5.62 16.54 -12.73
C VAL A 86 5.74 15.22 -11.95
N SER A 87 6.82 14.46 -12.14
CA SER A 87 7.05 13.20 -11.42
C SER A 87 7.13 13.40 -9.90
N PHE A 88 7.78 14.48 -9.46
CA PHE A 88 7.87 14.81 -8.04
C PHE A 88 6.50 15.16 -7.43
N GLY A 89 5.72 16.03 -8.08
CA GLY A 89 4.39 16.39 -7.61
C GLY A 89 3.42 15.21 -7.56
N LEU A 90 3.39 14.39 -8.62
CA LEU A 90 2.57 13.18 -8.67
C LEU A 90 2.99 12.16 -7.61
N GLY A 91 4.29 11.97 -7.40
CA GLY A 91 4.81 11.08 -6.36
C GLY A 91 4.31 11.45 -4.97
N MET A 92 4.31 12.74 -4.63
CA MET A 92 3.82 13.20 -3.33
C MET A 92 2.31 13.03 -3.15
N ILE A 93 1.51 13.30 -4.19
CA ILE A 93 0.06 13.07 -4.14
C ILE A 93 -0.21 11.57 -3.92
N ILE A 94 0.48 10.70 -4.65
CA ILE A 94 0.33 9.24 -4.49
C ILE A 94 0.73 8.81 -3.07
N SER A 95 1.85 9.32 -2.53
CA SER A 95 2.25 9.02 -1.16
C SER A 95 1.24 9.49 -0.12
N LEU A 96 0.59 10.63 -0.32
CA LEU A 96 -0.50 11.10 0.54
C LEU A 96 -1.71 10.16 0.47
N VAL A 97 -2.08 9.68 -0.72
CA VAL A 97 -3.16 8.69 -0.89
C VAL A 97 -2.83 7.40 -0.14
N VAL A 98 -1.60 6.89 -0.27
CA VAL A 98 -1.13 5.71 0.47
C VAL A 98 -1.24 5.92 1.98
N LEU A 99 -0.78 7.08 2.48
CA LEU A 99 -0.85 7.42 3.90
C LEU A 99 -2.30 7.45 4.41
N VAL A 100 -3.22 8.04 3.65
CA VAL A 100 -4.65 8.07 3.99
C VAL A 100 -5.24 6.66 4.02
N MET A 101 -4.91 5.80 3.05
CA MET A 101 -5.37 4.42 3.04
C MET A 101 -4.89 3.64 4.27
N GLN A 102 -3.61 3.82 4.64
CA GLN A 102 -3.04 3.24 5.85
C GLN A 102 -3.72 3.76 7.11
N ALA A 103 -3.95 5.08 7.21
CA ALA A 103 -4.63 5.70 8.34
C ALA A 103 -6.06 5.16 8.53
N VAL A 104 -6.81 5.01 7.43
CA VAL A 104 -8.17 4.44 7.44
C VAL A 104 -8.16 2.96 7.83
N ALA A 105 -7.09 2.22 7.53
CA ALA A 105 -6.95 0.84 7.92
C ALA A 105 -6.72 0.67 9.44
N ILE A 106 -6.07 1.62 10.12
CA ILE A 106 -5.65 1.49 11.54
C ILE A 106 -6.77 1.02 12.48
N PRO A 107 -7.97 1.64 12.52
CA PRO A 107 -9.03 1.18 13.42
C PRO A 107 -9.49 -0.25 13.12
N GLY A 108 -9.44 -0.65 11.85
CA GLY A 108 -9.76 -2.00 11.45
C GLY A 108 -8.62 -2.99 11.72
N LEU A 109 -7.36 -2.55 11.69
CA LEU A 109 -6.21 -3.38 12.08
C LEU A 109 -6.30 -3.77 13.56
N PHE A 110 -6.68 -2.85 14.44
CA PHE A 110 -6.94 -3.16 15.86
C PHE A 110 -8.05 -4.19 16.05
N LYS A 111 -9.08 -4.14 15.18
CA LYS A 111 -10.21 -5.07 15.19
C LYS A 111 -9.96 -6.34 14.39
N ARG A 112 -8.79 -6.47 13.76
CA ARG A 112 -8.44 -7.54 12.82
C ARG A 112 -9.51 -7.73 11.74
N SER A 113 -9.97 -6.64 11.14
CA SER A 113 -11.01 -6.70 10.12
C SER A 113 -10.47 -7.04 8.74
N ALA A 114 -11.20 -7.85 7.97
CA ALA A 114 -10.85 -8.15 6.57
C ALA A 114 -10.78 -6.88 5.71
N PHE A 115 -11.58 -5.86 6.04
CA PHE A 115 -11.51 -4.54 5.40
C PHE A 115 -10.14 -3.89 5.58
N ALA A 116 -9.57 -3.93 6.78
CA ALA A 116 -8.27 -3.32 7.05
C ALA A 116 -7.16 -4.00 6.27
N TRP A 117 -7.17 -5.33 6.22
CA TRP A 117 -6.22 -6.10 5.42
C TRP A 117 -6.30 -5.71 3.94
N LYS A 118 -7.51 -5.61 3.37
CA LYS A 118 -7.71 -5.16 1.98
C LYS A 118 -7.20 -3.74 1.74
N MET A 119 -7.42 -2.82 2.69
CA MET A 119 -6.90 -1.45 2.57
C MET A 119 -5.37 -1.42 2.58
N MET A 120 -4.72 -2.23 3.41
CA MET A 120 -3.26 -2.36 3.42
C MET A 120 -2.74 -3.00 2.13
N PHE A 121 -3.44 -4.01 1.60
CA PHE A 121 -3.11 -4.60 0.31
C PHE A 121 -3.22 -3.57 -0.83
N TYR A 122 -4.33 -2.83 -0.92
CA TYR A 122 -4.48 -1.79 -1.93
C TYR A 122 -3.47 -0.67 -1.79
N ALA A 123 -3.15 -0.24 -0.55
CA ALA A 123 -2.08 0.73 -0.32
C ALA A 123 -0.75 0.22 -0.89
N SER A 124 -0.44 -1.06 -0.71
CA SER A 124 0.77 -1.68 -1.28
C SER A 124 0.75 -1.70 -2.82
N LEU A 125 -0.40 -1.94 -3.45
CA LEU A 125 -0.53 -1.88 -4.92
C LEU A 125 -0.27 -0.46 -5.44
N VAL A 126 -0.78 0.55 -4.75
CA VAL A 126 -0.53 1.95 -5.10
C VAL A 126 0.97 2.27 -4.95
N THR A 127 1.64 1.77 -3.91
CA THR A 127 3.09 1.90 -3.75
C THR A 127 3.88 1.19 -4.84
N VAL A 128 3.44 0.01 -5.31
CA VAL A 128 4.04 -0.68 -6.47
C VAL A 128 3.99 0.22 -7.71
N VAL A 129 2.82 0.78 -8.02
CA VAL A 129 2.65 1.70 -9.16
C VAL A 129 3.57 2.92 -9.00
N GLN A 130 3.65 3.49 -7.79
CA GLN A 130 4.55 4.60 -7.49
C GLN A 130 6.02 4.24 -7.77
N ASN A 131 6.47 3.07 -7.33
CA ASN A 131 7.85 2.61 -7.54
C ASN A 131 8.16 2.35 -9.02
N VAL A 132 7.20 1.84 -9.79
CA VAL A 132 7.35 1.67 -11.24
C VAL A 132 7.50 3.04 -11.93
N VAL A 133 6.60 3.98 -11.63
CA VAL A 133 6.63 5.34 -12.23
C VAL A 133 7.90 6.10 -11.82
N GLY A 134 8.35 5.92 -10.58
CA GLY A 134 9.56 6.53 -10.04
C GLY A 134 10.86 5.80 -10.39
N PHE A 135 10.82 4.72 -11.18
CA PHE A 135 11.97 3.87 -11.48
C PHE A 135 12.75 3.38 -10.23
N ASN A 136 12.06 3.26 -9.10
CA ASN A 136 12.65 2.75 -7.85
C ASN A 136 12.61 1.22 -7.85
N LEU A 137 13.49 0.60 -8.62
CA LEU A 137 13.53 -0.85 -8.80
C LEU A 137 13.83 -1.60 -7.49
N PHE A 138 14.67 -1.03 -6.63
CA PHE A 138 14.96 -1.63 -5.33
C PHE A 138 13.73 -1.67 -4.44
N GLY A 139 13.03 -0.53 -4.30
CA GLY A 139 11.77 -0.46 -3.55
C GLY A 139 10.66 -1.30 -4.18
N LEU A 140 10.63 -1.36 -5.51
CA LEU A 140 9.68 -2.18 -6.26
C LEU A 140 9.85 -3.67 -5.94
N VAL A 141 11.07 -4.20 -5.93
CA VAL A 141 11.28 -5.63 -5.72
C VAL A 141 11.24 -5.94 -4.22
N VAL A 142 12.13 -5.33 -3.45
CA VAL A 142 12.32 -5.67 -2.03
C VAL A 142 11.11 -5.26 -1.21
N GLY A 143 10.62 -4.03 -1.38
CA GLY A 143 9.50 -3.52 -0.62
C GLY A 143 8.22 -4.30 -0.87
N THR A 144 7.94 -4.61 -2.14
CA THR A 144 6.74 -5.38 -2.53
C THR A 144 6.79 -6.81 -2.03
N LEU A 145 7.91 -7.51 -2.23
CA LEU A 145 8.03 -8.91 -1.79
C LEU A 145 7.87 -9.03 -0.28
N ILE A 146 8.55 -8.16 0.49
CA ILE A 146 8.43 -8.17 1.96
C ILE A 146 7.01 -7.79 2.39
N SER A 147 6.44 -6.74 1.79
CA SER A 147 5.09 -6.28 2.13
C SER A 147 4.04 -7.36 1.88
N TRP A 148 4.06 -7.96 0.68
CA TRP A 148 3.09 -9.00 0.30
C TRP A 148 3.32 -10.29 1.08
N TYR A 149 4.56 -10.71 1.28
CA TYR A 149 4.84 -11.88 2.10
C TYR A 149 4.25 -11.72 3.51
N LEU A 150 4.54 -10.61 4.19
CA LEU A 150 4.00 -10.38 5.53
C LEU A 150 2.47 -10.28 5.53
N LEU A 151 1.89 -9.52 4.59
CA LEU A 151 0.44 -9.32 4.51
C LEU A 151 -0.31 -10.63 4.29
N PHE A 152 0.11 -11.44 3.31
CA PHE A 152 -0.59 -12.67 2.97
C PHE A 152 -0.39 -13.76 4.04
N GLN A 153 0.79 -13.82 4.67
CA GLN A 153 1.05 -14.75 5.77
C GLN A 153 0.12 -14.56 6.96
N VAL A 154 -0.31 -13.31 7.24
CA VAL A 154 -1.23 -13.01 8.34
C VAL A 154 -2.70 -12.86 7.91
N LYS A 155 -3.01 -13.00 6.62
CA LYS A 155 -4.36 -12.79 6.05
C LYS A 155 -5.45 -13.55 6.83
N SER A 156 -5.18 -14.81 7.21
CA SER A 156 -6.12 -15.67 7.94
C SER A 156 -6.55 -15.14 9.31
N TYR A 157 -5.81 -14.20 9.90
CA TYR A 157 -6.15 -13.57 11.18
C TYR A 157 -7.12 -12.40 11.04
N TYR A 158 -7.37 -11.92 9.82
CA TYR A 158 -8.28 -10.81 9.54
C TYR A 158 -9.63 -11.32 9.02
N LYS A 159 -10.73 -10.97 9.71
CA LYS A 159 -12.09 -11.47 9.43
C LYS A 159 -13.10 -10.36 9.17
#